data_AF-A0A520VXY8-F1
#
_entry.id   AF-A0A520VXY8-F1
#
_cell.length_a   1.000
_cell.length_b   1.000
_cell.length_c   1.000
_cell.angle_alpha   90.00
_cell.angle_beta   90.00
_cell.angle_gamma   90.00
#
_symmetry.space_group_name_H-M   'P 1'
#
loop_
_entity.id
_entity.type
_entity.pdbx_description
1 polymer ?
#
loop_
_entity_poly.entity_id
_entity_poly.type
_entity_poly.pdbx_seq_one_letter_code
_entity_poly.pdbx_strand_id
1 'polypeptide(L)' 'MKKIFKFVLLALGLRYVLRLMDENVDIKIEIKKLRNELANLETDDLENKLKDFFKKYDPKFKDQEENQEDF' A
#
# COMPACT_ATOMS: atom_id res chain seq x y z
N MET A 1 23.26 36.08 -25.75
CA MET A 1 21.85 36.42 -25.45
C MET A 1 20.88 35.27 -25.76
N LYS A 2 20.60 34.93 -27.04
CA LYS A 2 19.63 33.86 -27.39
C LYS A 2 19.95 32.46 -26.82
N LYS A 3 21.23 32.08 -26.69
CA LYS A 3 21.64 30.78 -26.14
C LYS A 3 21.34 30.64 -24.64
N ILE A 4 21.56 31.70 -23.87
CA ILE A 4 21.34 31.71 -22.41
C ILE A 4 19.84 31.59 -22.11
N PHE A 5 19.01 32.31 -22.86
CA PHE A 5 17.55 32.22 -22.74
C PHE A 5 17.02 30.80 -23.01
N LYS A 6 17.56 30.11 -24.04
CA LYS A 6 17.22 28.71 -24.31
C LYS A 6 17.62 27.78 -23.15
N PHE A 7 18.76 28.02 -22.52
CA PHE A 7 19.20 27.25 -21.36
C PHE A 7 18.29 27.44 -20.13
N VAL A 8 17.86 28.68 -19.87
CA VAL A 8 16.92 28.98 -18.78
C VAL A 8 15.58 28.30 -19.02
N LEU A 9 15.05 28.36 -20.24
CA LEU A 9 13.81 27.66 -20.61
C LEU A 9 13.94 26.14 -20.45
N LEU A 10 15.07 25.56 -20.86
CA LEU A 10 15.34 24.13 -20.72
C LEU A 10 15.37 23.71 -19.25
N ALA A 11 16.04 24.49 -18.39
CA ALA A 11 16.12 24.22 -16.97
C ALA A 11 14.76 24.30 -16.27
N LEU A 12 13.91 25.27 -16.66
CA LEU A 12 12.54 25.38 -16.15
C LEU A 12 11.68 24.19 -16.59
N GLY A 13 11.77 23.78 -17.86
CA GLY A 13 11.07 22.61 -18.36
C GLY A 13 11.50 21.32 -17.66
N LEU A 14 12.82 21.13 -17.47
CA LEU A 14 13.35 19.97 -16.77
C LEU A 14 12.85 19.92 -15.31
N ARG A 15 12.85 21.05 -14.61
CA ARG A 15 12.35 21.13 -13.23
C ARG A 15 10.87 20.78 -13.12
N TYR A 16 10.06 21.16 -14.11
CA TYR A 16 8.65 20.80 -14.17
C TYR A 16 8.45 19.30 -14.40
N VAL A 17 9.20 18.69 -15.32
CA VAL A 17 9.14 17.24 -15.58
C VAL A 17 9.57 16.43 -14.35
N LEU A 18 10.65 16.84 -13.67
CA LEU A 18 11.10 16.17 -12.45
C LEU A 18 10.04 16.21 -11.34
N ARG A 19 9.36 17.35 -11.16
CA ARG A 19 8.28 17.49 -10.17
C ARG A 19 7.09 16.58 -10.47
N LEU A 20 6.69 16.48 -11.74
CA LEU A 20 5.63 15.56 -12.16
C LEU A 20 6.02 14.09 -11.96
N MET A 21 7.30 13.75 -12.15
CA MET A 21 7.78 12.39 -11.86
C MET A 21 7.73 12.07 -10.37
N ASP A 22 8.12 13.01 -9.51
CA ASP A 22 8.11 12.84 -8.05
C ASP A 22 6.69 12.64 -7.52
N GLU A 23 5.75 13.51 -7.91
CA GLU A 23 4.34 13.40 -7.52
C GLU A 23 3.74 12.05 -7.96
N ASN A 24 4.11 11.53 -9.13
CA ASN A 24 3.65 10.22 -9.61
C ASN A 24 4.29 9.03 -8.86
N VAL A 25 5.52 9.18 -8.36
CA VAL A 25 6.19 8.14 -7.55
C VAL A 25 5.51 8.03 -6.18
N ASP A 26 5.23 9.17 -5.55
CA ASP A 26 4.55 9.22 -4.25
C ASP A 26 3.13 8.64 -4.32
N ILE A 27 2.35 9.02 -5.35
CA ILE A 27 1.02 8.46 -5.59
C ILE A 27 1.08 6.93 -5.76
N LYS A 28 2.10 6.41 -6.45
CA LYS A 28 2.26 4.97 -6.65
C LYS A 28 2.59 4.23 -5.35
N ILE A 29 3.35 4.85 -4.45
CA ILE A 29 3.67 4.32 -3.13
C ILE A 29 2.42 4.30 -2.25
N GLU A 30 1.62 5.37 -2.27
CA GLU A 30 0.39 5.50 -1.48
C GLU A 30 -0.69 4.51 -1.95
N ILE A 31 -0.88 4.34 -3.26
CA ILE A 31 -1.77 3.31 -3.82
C ILE A 31 -1.32 1.90 -3.40
N LYS A 32 -0.01 1.64 -3.35
CA LYS A 32 0.52 0.35 -2.93
C LYS A 32 0.26 0.09 -1.44
N LYS A 33 0.38 1.12 -0.59
CA LYS A 33 0.04 1.04 0.83
C LYS A 33 -1.46 0.79 1.02
N LEU A 34 -2.32 1.56 0.36
CA LEU A 34 -3.78 1.39 0.42
C LEU A 34 -4.21 -0.01 -0.04
N ARG A 35 -3.59 -0.55 -1.09
CA ARG A 35 -3.84 -1.94 -1.52
C ARG A 35 -3.43 -2.97 -0.47
N ASN A 36 -2.33 -2.73 0.23
CA ASN A 36 -1.84 -3.64 1.26
C ASN A 36 -2.71 -3.57 2.53
N GLU A 37 -3.13 -2.36 2.92
CA GLU A 37 -4.09 -2.14 4.00
C GLU A 37 -5.46 -2.74 3.68
N LEU A 38 -5.93 -2.61 2.44
CA LEU A 38 -7.18 -3.23 1.98
C LEU A 38 -7.07 -4.76 2.01
N ALA A 39 -5.97 -5.32 1.51
CA ALA A 39 -5.75 -6.76 1.54
C ALA A 39 -5.70 -7.30 2.97
N ASN A 40 -4.99 -6.62 3.88
CA ASN A 40 -4.92 -6.99 5.29
C ASN A 40 -6.31 -6.94 5.95
N LEU A 41 -7.06 -5.87 5.72
CA LEU A 41 -8.42 -5.71 6.26
C LEU A 41 -9.38 -6.79 5.72
N GLU A 42 -9.26 -7.14 4.44
CA GLU A 42 -10.03 -8.23 3.84
C GLU A 42 -9.65 -9.59 4.43
N THR A 43 -8.37 -9.86 4.68
CA THR A 43 -7.94 -11.10 5.37
C THR A 43 -8.42 -11.16 6.81
N ASP A 44 -8.35 -10.08 7.58
CA ASP A 44 -8.79 -10.06 8.98
C ASP A 44 -10.31 -10.29 9.09
N ASP A 45 -11.11 -9.66 8.23
CA ASP A 45 -12.56 -9.88 8.18
C ASP A 45 -12.91 -11.30 7.71
N LEU A 46 -12.14 -11.82 6.74
CA LEU A 46 -12.32 -13.19 6.25
C LEU A 46 -11.94 -14.23 7.32
N GLU A 47 -10.88 -14.00 8.08
CA GLU A 47 -10.42 -14.85 9.17
C GLU A 47 -11.44 -14.87 10.32
N ASN A 48 -11.96 -13.70 10.71
CA ASN A 48 -13.02 -13.61 11.70
C ASN A 48 -14.30 -14.35 11.24
N LYS A 49 -14.69 -14.18 9.97
CA LYS A 49 -15.81 -14.94 9.38
C LYS A 49 -15.55 -16.45 9.35
N LEU A 50 -14.32 -16.88 9.08
CA LEU A 50 -13.92 -18.29 9.13
C LEU A 50 -13.98 -18.85 10.55
N LYS A 51 -13.46 -18.11 11.55
CA LYS A 51 -13.55 -18.46 12.97
C LYS A 51 -15.00 -18.58 13.42
N ASP A 52 -15.86 -17.62 13.07
CA ASP A 52 -17.29 -17.64 13.38
C ASP A 52 -18.01 -18.81 12.69
N PHE A 53 -17.66 -19.10 11.44
CA PHE A 53 -18.18 -20.26 10.72
C PHE A 53 -17.80 -21.57 11.42
N PHE A 54 -16.53 -21.75 11.79
CA PHE A 54 -16.09 -22.95 12.50
C PHE A 54 -16.70 -23.07 13.90
N LYS A 55 -16.78 -21.98 14.68
CA LYS A 55 -17.43 -21.95 16.00
C LYS A 55 -18.91 -22.36 15.93
N LYS A 56 -19.61 -22.06 14.83
CA LYS A 56 -21.01 -22.44 14.62
C LYS A 56 -21.22 -23.94 14.43
N TYR A 57 -20.26 -24.65 13.83
CA TYR A 57 -20.39 -26.07 13.51
C TYR A 57 -19.58 -26.99 14.43
N ASP A 58 -18.49 -26.49 15.03
CA ASP A 58 -17.70 -27.16 16.05
C ASP A 58 -17.50 -26.26 17.28
N PRO A 59 -18.32 -26.41 18.33
CA PRO A 59 -18.19 -25.65 19.58
C PRO A 59 -16.88 -25.87 20.34
N LYS A 60 -16.07 -26.87 19.95
CA LYS A 60 -14.76 -27.16 20.55
C LYS A 60 -13.60 -26.59 19.73
N PHE A 61 -13.89 -25.81 18.68
CA PHE A 61 -12.86 -25.11 17.91
C PHE A 61 -12.08 -24.18 18.83
N LYS A 62 -10.91 -24.64 19.28
CA LYS A 62 -9.96 -23.84 20.05
C LYS A 62 -9.27 -22.91 19.07
N ASP A 63 -9.30 -21.61 19.34
CA ASP A 63 -8.52 -20.61 18.63
C ASP A 63 -7.04 -21.01 18.71
N GLN A 64 -6.51 -21.66 17.67
CA GLN A 64 -5.14 -22.21 17.64
C GLN A 64 -4.06 -21.14 17.43
N GLU A 65 -4.39 -19.86 17.52
CA GLU A 65 -3.47 -18.76 17.24
C GLU A 65 -2.67 -18.26 18.46
N GLU A 66 -2.90 -18.78 19.66
CA GLU A 66 -2.10 -18.38 20.83
C GLU A 66 -0.71 -19.06 20.89
N ASN A 67 -0.34 -19.88 19.91
CA ASN A 67 0.95 -20.60 19.85
C ASN A 67 1.78 -20.29 18.58
N GLN A 68 1.83 -19.02 18.16
CA GLN A 68 2.85 -18.54 17.21
C GLN A 68 3.73 -17.42 17.80
N GLU A 69 3.94 -17.43 19.12
CA GLU A 69 5.09 -16.77 19.75
C GLU A 69 5.97 -17.85 20.39
N ASP A 70 6.83 -18.48 19.59
CA ASP A 70 8.15 -18.99 19.97
C ASP A 70 8.68 -19.82 18.80
N PHE A 71 9.46 -19.19 17.90
CA PHE A 71 10.73 -19.68 17.32
C PHE A 71 11.28 -18.66 16.31
#